data_AF-A0AAQ3KED9-F1
#
_entry.id   AF-A0AAQ3KED9-F1
#
_cell.length_a   1.000
_cell.length_b   1.000
_cell.length_c   1.000
_cell.angle_alpha   90.00
_cell.angle_beta   90.00
_cell.angle_gamma   90.00
#
_symmetry.space_group_name_H-M   'P 1'
#
loop_
_entity.id
_entity.type
_entity.pdbx_description
1 polymer ?
#
loop_
_entity_poly.entity_id
_entity_poly.type
_entity_poly.pdbx_seq_one_letter_code
_entity_poly.pdbx_strand_id
1 'polypeptide(L)'
;MTTLWLATPAYSALPSCDHRTLSTSNCHLKTPASYSGRKTTVDFSFRHKKGAPMPLPTLSRSARLVVFAASSHEQGGGSSLDKHDELVVHGVSDTIVGVLGGGQLGRMLCQAASQMAIKVVTLDPLESCLASGIAYEHVVGSFDDGETVREFAKRCGVLTVEIEHVDAVTLEKLEQQGIDCQPKASTIRIIQDKYLQKVHFSQHGIPLPDFMEIDNLTSAEKAGELFGYPLMIKSKRLAYDGRGNAVAHGKEELPSVVNSKKELSVIVARARDNSVLCFPVVETIHK
;
A
#
# COMPACT_ATOMS: atom_id res chain seq x y z
N MET A 1 -1.10 13.71 -26.60
CA MET A 1 -1.26 14.97 -25.85
C MET A 1 -1.06 14.65 -24.39
N THR A 2 0.13 14.94 -23.85
CA THR A 2 0.45 14.70 -22.44
C THR A 2 -0.02 15.91 -21.65
N THR A 3 -1.20 15.81 -21.03
CA THR A 3 -1.71 16.86 -20.14
C THR A 3 -0.93 16.81 -18.83
N LEU A 4 -0.41 17.96 -18.41
CA LEU A 4 0.43 18.13 -17.22
C LEU A 4 -0.41 18.75 -16.08
N TRP A 5 0.14 18.80 -14.88
CA TRP A 5 -0.46 19.51 -13.74
C TRP A 5 0.63 20.04 -12.79
N LEU A 6 0.19 20.85 -11.83
CA LEU A 6 0.88 21.30 -10.64
C LEU A 6 1.95 22.39 -10.80
N ALA A 7 1.82 23.35 -9.90
CA ALA A 7 2.68 24.48 -9.69
C ALA A 7 2.44 24.93 -8.23
N THR A 8 3.38 24.66 -7.32
CA THR A 8 3.49 25.32 -6.01
C THR A 8 4.96 25.52 -5.71
N PRO A 9 5.33 26.61 -5.02
CA PRO A 9 6.71 26.84 -4.63
C PRO A 9 7.18 25.71 -3.73
N ALA A 10 8.46 25.34 -3.84
CA ALA A 10 9.11 24.28 -3.06
C ALA A 10 8.97 24.42 -1.53
N TYR A 11 8.45 25.55 -1.05
CA TYR A 11 8.19 25.83 0.34
C TYR A 11 6.94 26.69 0.50
N SER A 12 5.86 26.09 1.02
CA SER A 12 4.88 26.82 1.81
C SER A 12 4.64 26.04 3.11
N ALA A 13 5.13 26.60 4.21
CA ALA A 13 4.89 26.08 5.54
C ALA A 13 3.39 26.22 5.85
N LEU A 14 2.76 25.13 6.27
CA LEU A 14 1.44 25.20 6.92
C LEU A 14 1.57 26.10 8.16
N PRO A 15 0.62 27.02 8.40
CA PRO A 15 0.62 27.84 9.60
C PRO A 15 0.51 26.94 10.84
N SER A 16 1.42 27.13 11.78
CA SER A 16 1.49 26.43 13.06
C SER A 16 0.18 26.59 13.85
N CYS A 17 -0.49 25.49 14.17
CA CYS A 17 -1.54 25.48 15.19
C CYS A 17 -0.92 25.76 16.57
N ASP A 18 -1.38 26.84 17.18
CA ASP A 18 -0.95 27.34 18.49
C ASP A 18 -1.55 26.44 19.60
N HIS A 19 -0.82 25.40 20.01
CA HIS A 19 -1.19 24.60 21.19
C HIS A 19 -0.79 25.36 22.46
N ARG A 20 -1.66 26.27 22.91
CA ARG A 20 -1.66 26.74 24.29
C ARG A 20 -2.68 25.95 25.10
N THR A 21 -2.27 25.58 26.31
CA THR A 21 -2.99 24.85 27.36
C THR A 21 -3.15 23.34 27.17
N LEU A 22 -2.17 22.58 27.66
CA LEU A 22 -2.41 21.45 28.56
C LEU A 22 -1.19 21.30 29.46
N SER A 23 -1.39 21.65 30.72
CA SER A 23 -0.46 21.53 31.84
C SER A 23 -0.20 20.06 32.15
N THR A 24 1.06 19.62 32.09
CA THR A 24 1.56 18.58 33.00
C THR A 24 3.00 18.90 33.41
N SER A 25 3.18 18.81 34.71
CA SER A 25 4.33 19.10 35.55
C SER A 25 5.48 18.11 35.38
N ASN A 26 6.70 18.62 35.66
CA ASN A 26 7.94 17.91 35.97
C ASN A 26 8.66 17.18 34.83
N CYS A 27 9.59 17.90 34.18
CA CYS A 27 10.86 17.30 33.77
C CYS A 27 11.96 18.38 33.74
N HIS A 28 12.90 18.31 34.69
CA HIS A 28 14.11 19.13 34.70
C HIS A 28 15.10 18.55 33.68
N LEU A 29 15.40 19.29 32.61
CA LEU A 29 16.57 19.05 31.76
C LEU A 29 17.60 20.16 32.00
N LYS A 30 18.70 19.77 32.64
CA LYS A 30 19.96 20.52 32.68
C LYS A 30 20.58 20.52 31.28
N THR A 31 20.87 21.70 30.75
CA THR A 31 21.82 21.89 29.65
C THR A 31 23.25 21.64 30.13
N PRO A 32 24.14 21.19 29.24
CA PRO A 32 25.39 21.92 29.12
C PRO A 32 25.81 22.22 27.69
N ALA A 33 26.69 23.21 27.65
CA ALA A 33 27.22 23.98 26.55
C ALA A 33 28.08 23.21 25.53
N SER A 34 28.09 23.77 24.32
CA SER A 34 29.17 23.87 23.31
C SER A 34 30.40 22.98 23.43
N TYR A 35 30.78 22.29 22.34
CA TYR A 35 32.19 22.18 21.95
C TYR A 35 32.37 21.96 20.43
N SER A 36 33.43 22.56 19.92
CA SER A 36 33.83 22.70 18.52
C SER A 36 34.69 21.56 17.99
N GLY A 37 34.53 21.22 16.70
CA GLY A 37 35.66 21.09 15.76
C GLY A 37 36.38 19.74 15.58
N ARG A 38 36.42 19.35 14.29
CA ARG A 38 37.44 18.57 13.53
C ARG A 38 37.26 17.06 13.29
N LYS A 39 37.51 16.72 12.02
CA LYS A 39 37.47 15.42 11.34
C LYS A 39 38.58 14.49 11.81
N THR A 40 38.27 13.20 11.96
CA THR A 40 39.20 12.08 11.71
C THR A 40 38.42 10.78 11.48
N THR A 41 38.80 10.08 10.42
CA THR A 41 38.42 8.71 10.03
C THR A 41 38.92 7.72 11.08
N VAL A 42 38.10 6.75 11.53
CA VAL A 42 38.60 5.57 12.27
C VAL A 42 37.76 4.32 11.98
N ASP A 43 38.48 3.26 11.63
CA ASP A 43 38.07 1.87 11.42
C ASP A 43 37.31 1.24 12.60
N PHE A 44 36.40 0.32 12.28
CA PHE A 44 35.70 -0.51 13.25
C PHE A 44 36.55 -1.72 13.66
N SER A 45 36.84 -1.85 14.95
CA SER A 45 37.28 -3.09 15.59
C SER A 45 36.61 -3.22 16.96
N PHE A 46 35.77 -4.24 17.13
CA PHE A 46 35.09 -4.56 18.38
C PHE A 46 36.04 -5.32 19.32
N ARG A 47 36.36 -4.74 20.48
CA ARG A 47 36.93 -5.47 21.64
C ARG A 47 35.85 -5.73 22.68
N HIS A 48 35.65 -7.01 22.99
CA HIS A 48 34.85 -7.51 24.11
C HIS A 48 35.46 -7.10 25.46
N LYS A 49 34.66 -6.52 26.37
CA LYS A 49 34.98 -6.44 27.81
C LYS A 49 34.18 -7.50 28.56
N LYS A 50 34.90 -8.39 29.26
CA LYS A 50 34.38 -9.42 30.18
C LYS A 50 33.95 -8.78 31.51
N GLY A 51 32.78 -9.18 32.01
CA GLY A 51 32.31 -9.02 33.39
C GLY A 51 31.56 -10.30 33.82
N ALA A 52 31.76 -10.72 35.07
CA ALA A 52 31.57 -12.07 35.62
C ALA A 52 30.09 -12.56 35.74
N PRO A 53 29.85 -13.89 35.91
CA PRO A 53 28.54 -14.52 35.72
C PRO A 53 27.70 -14.60 37.01
N MET A 54 26.37 -14.53 36.86
CA MET A 54 25.39 -14.87 37.90
C MET A 54 24.59 -16.11 37.47
N PRO A 55 24.19 -16.99 38.39
CA PRO A 55 23.82 -18.37 38.08
C PRO A 55 22.39 -18.54 37.55
N LEU A 56 22.22 -19.51 36.65
CA LEU A 56 20.94 -20.05 36.19
C LEU A 56 20.24 -20.84 37.32
N PRO A 57 18.92 -20.69 37.50
CA PRO A 57 18.12 -21.72 38.16
C PRO A 57 17.74 -22.79 37.12
N THR A 58 18.19 -24.02 37.35
CA THR A 58 17.66 -25.21 36.70
C THR A 58 16.61 -25.88 37.56
N LEU A 59 15.69 -26.51 36.83
CA LEU A 59 14.81 -27.63 37.18
C LEU A 59 13.43 -27.37 37.80
N SER A 60 12.47 -27.89 37.04
CA SER A 60 11.41 -28.80 37.49
C SER A 60 10.12 -28.15 37.96
N ARG A 61 9.13 -28.14 37.06
CA ARG A 61 8.06 -29.15 37.10
C ARG A 61 7.13 -28.98 35.91
N SER A 62 6.77 -30.14 35.35
CA SER A 62 5.67 -30.37 34.42
C SER A 62 4.44 -29.53 34.76
N ALA A 63 4.04 -28.64 33.86
CA ALA A 63 2.67 -28.15 33.79
C ALA A 63 1.98 -28.94 32.68
N ARG A 64 1.32 -30.03 33.10
CA ARG A 64 0.36 -30.79 32.28
C ARG A 64 -0.69 -29.82 31.75
N LEU A 65 -0.85 -29.75 30.44
CA LEU A 65 -2.03 -29.15 29.84
C LEU A 65 -3.23 -29.99 30.28
N VAL A 66 -4.06 -29.42 31.16
CA VAL A 66 -5.29 -30.03 31.64
C VAL A 66 -6.30 -30.00 30.50
N VAL A 67 -6.43 -31.12 29.80
CA VAL A 67 -7.54 -31.38 28.88
C VAL A 67 -8.75 -31.74 29.75
N PHE A 68 -9.76 -30.88 29.77
CA PHE A 68 -11.06 -31.23 30.36
C PHE A 68 -11.79 -32.16 29.39
N ALA A 69 -11.73 -33.47 29.66
CA ALA A 69 -12.63 -34.46 29.09
C ALA A 69 -13.81 -34.64 30.05
N ALA A 70 -14.98 -34.13 29.68
CA ALA A 70 -16.23 -34.48 30.35
C ALA A 70 -16.71 -35.83 29.80
N SER A 71 -16.65 -36.86 30.65
CA SER A 71 -17.22 -38.18 30.41
C SER A 71 -18.55 -38.26 31.15
N SER A 72 -19.62 -38.61 30.44
CA SER A 72 -20.83 -39.17 31.03
C SER A 72 -21.17 -40.45 30.26
N HIS A 73 -21.00 -41.58 30.95
CA HIS A 73 -21.47 -42.89 30.53
C HIS A 73 -22.95 -43.02 30.91
N GLU A 74 -23.82 -43.32 29.94
CA GLU A 74 -24.94 -44.23 30.13
C GLU A 74 -25.09 -45.08 28.86
N GLN A 75 -25.35 -46.37 29.05
CA GLN A 75 -25.51 -47.39 28.01
C GLN A 75 -26.98 -47.44 27.53
N GLY A 76 -27.19 -47.64 26.23
CA GLY A 76 -28.51 -48.10 25.74
C GLY A 76 -28.72 -48.02 24.23
N GLY A 77 -28.36 -49.08 23.51
CA GLY A 77 -29.11 -49.67 22.38
C GLY A 77 -29.45 -48.86 21.11
N GLY A 78 -28.96 -49.35 19.95
CA GLY A 78 -29.80 -49.55 18.76
C GLY A 78 -29.75 -48.53 17.61
N SER A 79 -29.24 -49.02 16.47
CA SER A 79 -29.54 -48.69 15.06
C SER A 79 -29.23 -47.30 14.45
N SER A 80 -28.30 -47.36 13.48
CA SER A 80 -28.34 -46.81 12.11
C SER A 80 -28.36 -45.31 11.83
N LEU A 81 -27.50 -44.96 10.85
CA LEU A 81 -27.49 -43.85 9.88
C LEU A 81 -26.67 -42.59 10.23
N ASP A 82 -25.50 -42.56 9.57
CA ASP A 82 -24.76 -41.41 9.02
C ASP A 82 -25.19 -40.02 9.47
N LYS A 83 -24.34 -39.42 10.31
CA LYS A 83 -24.15 -37.96 10.35
C LYS A 83 -22.67 -37.69 10.47
N HIS A 84 -22.05 -37.36 9.34
CA HIS A 84 -20.77 -36.67 9.33
C HIS A 84 -20.99 -35.29 9.93
N ASP A 85 -20.53 -35.11 11.16
CA ASP A 85 -20.44 -33.82 11.83
C ASP A 85 -19.37 -33.02 11.08
N GLU A 86 -19.83 -32.07 10.26
CA GLU A 86 -18.98 -31.23 9.42
C GLU A 86 -18.24 -30.26 10.33
N LEU A 87 -17.03 -30.65 10.75
CA LEU A 87 -16.06 -29.73 11.34
C LEU A 87 -15.84 -28.60 10.33
N VAL A 88 -16.43 -27.43 10.58
CA VAL A 88 -16.24 -26.23 9.76
C VAL A 88 -14.78 -25.80 9.91
N VAL A 89 -13.94 -26.29 9.01
CA VAL A 89 -12.59 -25.79 8.82
C VAL A 89 -12.75 -24.42 8.17
N HIS A 90 -12.53 -23.35 8.95
CA HIS A 90 -12.45 -21.99 8.41
C HIS A 90 -11.21 -21.88 7.51
N GLY A 91 -11.35 -22.25 6.25
CA GLY A 91 -10.28 -22.20 5.26
C GLY A 91 -10.52 -23.10 4.05
N VAL A 92 -11.69 -23.01 3.38
CA VAL A 92 -11.97 -23.75 2.14
C VAL A 92 -13.01 -23.01 1.28
N SER A 93 -12.82 -21.73 0.97
CA SER A 93 -13.72 -21.08 0.00
C SER A 93 -13.35 -21.56 -1.40
N ASP A 94 -14.33 -22.04 -2.17
CA ASP A 94 -14.18 -22.27 -3.62
C ASP A 94 -14.06 -20.96 -4.42
N THR A 95 -14.19 -19.81 -3.75
CA THR A 95 -14.01 -18.50 -4.38
C THR A 95 -12.55 -18.31 -4.79
N ILE A 96 -12.34 -18.24 -6.10
CA ILE A 96 -11.03 -17.91 -6.69
C ILE A 96 -10.83 -16.40 -6.71
N VAL A 97 -9.69 -15.93 -6.23
CA VAL A 97 -9.26 -14.54 -6.35
C VAL A 97 -8.45 -14.39 -7.63
N GLY A 98 -8.99 -13.66 -8.61
CA GLY A 98 -8.28 -13.27 -9.82
C GLY A 98 -7.47 -12.00 -9.58
N VAL A 99 -6.20 -12.00 -9.99
CA VAL A 99 -5.31 -10.85 -9.87
C VAL A 99 -4.85 -10.42 -11.26
N LEU A 100 -5.14 -9.17 -11.63
CA LEU A 100 -4.61 -8.55 -12.84
C LEU A 100 -3.20 -8.03 -12.56
N GLY A 101 -2.19 -8.73 -13.08
CA GLY A 101 -0.77 -8.49 -12.86
C GLY A 101 -0.11 -9.59 -12.02
N GLY A 102 1.05 -10.05 -12.46
CA GLY A 102 1.87 -11.11 -11.86
C GLY A 102 3.22 -10.61 -11.34
N GLY A 103 3.35 -9.31 -11.05
CA GLY A 103 4.55 -8.68 -10.51
C GLY A 103 4.89 -9.10 -9.08
N GLN A 104 5.80 -8.36 -8.45
CA GLN A 104 6.27 -8.66 -7.09
C GLN A 104 5.16 -8.53 -6.04
N LEU A 105 4.24 -7.57 -6.20
CA LEU A 105 3.14 -7.40 -5.24
C LEU A 105 2.13 -8.53 -5.40
N GLY A 106 1.90 -8.97 -6.65
CA GLY A 106 1.08 -10.15 -6.97
C GLY A 106 1.66 -11.42 -6.36
N ARG A 107 2.99 -11.60 -6.44
CA ARG A 107 3.69 -12.71 -5.79
C ARG A 107 3.51 -12.68 -4.26
N MET A 108 3.70 -11.51 -3.63
CA MET A 108 3.50 -11.34 -2.18
C MET A 108 2.05 -11.62 -1.76
N LEU A 109 1.08 -11.21 -2.59
CA LEU A 109 -0.33 -11.52 -2.38
C LEU A 109 -0.58 -13.04 -2.45
N CYS A 110 -0.06 -13.74 -3.46
CA CYS A 110 -0.16 -15.19 -3.57
C CYS A 110 0.45 -15.90 -2.34
N GLN A 111 1.58 -15.42 -1.83
CA GLN A 111 2.22 -15.98 -0.63
C GLN A 111 1.33 -15.86 0.60
N ALA A 112 0.73 -14.68 0.83
CA ALA A 112 -0.19 -14.47 1.94
C ALA A 112 -1.47 -15.31 1.79
N ALA A 113 -2.04 -15.35 0.59
CA ALA A 113 -3.23 -16.14 0.27
C ALA A 113 -3.01 -17.64 0.48
N SER A 114 -1.84 -18.17 0.11
CA SER A 114 -1.48 -19.58 0.29
C SER A 114 -1.51 -20.01 1.77
N GLN A 115 -1.05 -19.15 2.68
CA GLN A 115 -1.11 -19.42 4.14
C GLN A 115 -2.55 -19.54 4.67
N MET A 116 -3.51 -18.96 3.95
CA MET A 116 -4.94 -18.98 4.28
C MET A 116 -5.73 -20.00 3.44
N ALA A 117 -5.04 -20.83 2.63
CA ALA A 117 -5.65 -21.74 1.66
C ALA A 117 -6.59 -21.07 0.64
N ILE A 118 -6.33 -19.81 0.29
CA ILE A 118 -7.08 -19.07 -0.74
C ILE A 118 -6.44 -19.34 -2.11
N LYS A 119 -7.26 -19.76 -3.09
CA LYS A 119 -6.83 -19.95 -4.48
C LYS A 119 -6.71 -18.60 -5.18
N VAL A 120 -5.51 -18.30 -5.67
CA VAL A 120 -5.22 -17.08 -6.44
C VAL A 120 -4.83 -17.44 -7.86
N VAL A 121 -5.52 -16.87 -8.84
CA VAL A 121 -5.19 -16.99 -10.25
C VAL A 121 -4.68 -15.65 -10.75
N THR A 122 -3.58 -15.64 -11.52
CA THR A 122 -2.99 -14.39 -12.03
C THR A 122 -3.11 -14.28 -13.55
N LEU A 123 -3.37 -13.07 -14.04
CA LEU A 123 -3.25 -12.72 -15.46
C LEU A 123 -2.02 -11.84 -15.64
N ASP A 124 -1.06 -12.29 -16.45
CA ASP A 124 0.14 -11.51 -16.77
C ASP A 124 0.62 -11.81 -18.20
N PRO A 125 1.14 -10.83 -18.97
CA PRO A 125 1.65 -11.07 -20.31
C PRO A 125 2.93 -11.92 -20.33
N LEU A 126 3.68 -11.99 -19.22
CA LEU A 126 4.91 -12.77 -19.12
C LEU A 126 4.62 -14.18 -18.60
N GLU A 127 4.92 -15.18 -19.42
CA GLU A 127 4.78 -16.61 -19.06
C GLU A 127 5.52 -16.98 -17.75
N SER A 128 6.65 -16.34 -17.49
CA SER A 128 7.47 -16.52 -16.28
C SER A 128 7.46 -15.28 -15.38
N CYS A 129 6.29 -14.67 -15.17
CA CYS A 129 6.11 -13.59 -14.21
C CYS A 129 6.45 -14.02 -12.77
N LEU A 130 6.68 -13.05 -11.87
CA LEU A 130 7.12 -13.34 -10.50
C LEU A 130 6.10 -14.15 -9.69
N ALA A 131 4.80 -13.91 -9.92
CA ALA A 131 3.73 -14.59 -9.22
C ALA A 131 3.47 -16.02 -9.71
N SER A 132 3.84 -16.38 -10.95
CA SER A 132 3.47 -17.68 -11.56
C SER A 132 4.03 -18.88 -10.81
N GLY A 133 5.17 -18.73 -10.11
CA GLY A 133 5.76 -19.80 -9.31
C GLY A 133 5.03 -20.12 -8.00
N ILE A 134 4.03 -19.32 -7.59
CA ILE A 134 3.30 -19.48 -6.32
C ILE A 134 1.78 -19.44 -6.52
N ALA A 135 1.29 -18.81 -7.60
CA ALA A 135 -0.12 -18.77 -7.93
C ALA A 135 -0.71 -20.18 -8.07
N TYR A 136 -1.99 -20.32 -7.73
CA TYR A 136 -2.74 -21.57 -7.94
C TYR A 136 -2.81 -21.90 -9.44
N GLU A 137 -3.01 -20.87 -10.27
CA GLU A 137 -2.94 -20.96 -11.72
C GLU A 137 -2.43 -19.61 -12.27
N HIS A 138 -1.70 -19.65 -13.37
CA HIS A 138 -1.26 -18.46 -14.09
C HIS A 138 -1.77 -18.53 -15.53
N VAL A 139 -2.44 -17.45 -15.97
CA VAL A 139 -2.93 -17.27 -17.33
C VAL A 139 -2.03 -16.26 -18.03
N VAL A 140 -1.47 -16.66 -19.18
CA VAL A 140 -0.67 -15.77 -20.01
C VAL A 140 -1.60 -14.90 -20.85
N GLY A 141 -1.52 -13.58 -20.67
CA GLY A 141 -2.34 -12.63 -21.42
C GLY A 141 -2.21 -11.20 -20.90
N SER A 142 -2.56 -10.23 -21.75
CA SER A 142 -2.51 -8.82 -21.36
C SER A 142 -3.65 -8.46 -20.43
N PHE A 143 -3.34 -7.86 -19.28
CA PHE A 143 -4.31 -7.25 -18.37
C PHE A 143 -4.80 -5.86 -18.82
N ASP A 144 -4.26 -5.35 -19.94
CA ASP A 144 -4.72 -4.14 -20.63
C ASP A 144 -5.57 -4.47 -21.88
N ASP A 145 -5.71 -5.76 -22.22
CA ASP A 145 -6.63 -6.19 -23.28
C ASP A 145 -8.00 -6.58 -22.68
N GLY A 146 -9.02 -5.80 -23.01
CA GLY A 146 -10.35 -5.98 -22.43
C GLY A 146 -10.98 -7.34 -22.73
N GLU A 147 -10.69 -7.98 -23.87
CA GLU A 147 -11.22 -9.33 -24.15
C GLU A 147 -10.52 -10.39 -23.30
N THR A 148 -9.19 -10.31 -23.21
CA THR A 148 -8.40 -11.17 -22.32
C THR A 148 -8.88 -11.06 -20.87
N VAL A 149 -9.11 -9.85 -20.37
CA VAL A 149 -9.60 -9.62 -19.00
C VAL A 149 -11.02 -10.19 -18.83
N ARG A 150 -11.90 -10.07 -19.83
CA ARG A 150 -13.25 -10.67 -19.79
C ARG A 150 -13.20 -12.19 -19.70
N GLU A 151 -12.38 -12.84 -20.53
CA GLU A 151 -12.24 -14.30 -20.50
C GLU A 151 -11.60 -14.78 -19.20
N PHE A 152 -10.61 -14.03 -18.69
CA PHE A 152 -9.98 -14.30 -17.39
C PHE A 152 -10.98 -14.20 -16.23
N ALA A 153 -11.83 -13.18 -16.22
CA ALA A 153 -12.79 -12.94 -15.15
C ALA A 153 -13.78 -14.10 -14.95
N LYS A 154 -14.09 -14.88 -16.00
CA LYS A 154 -14.96 -16.07 -15.91
C LYS A 154 -14.42 -17.17 -14.96
N ARG A 155 -13.13 -17.14 -14.65
CA ARG A 155 -12.46 -18.10 -13.74
C ARG A 155 -12.50 -17.65 -12.28
N CYS A 156 -12.94 -16.43 -12.02
CA CYS A 156 -12.73 -15.75 -10.75
C CYS A 156 -14.05 -15.50 -10.03
N GLY A 157 -14.07 -15.68 -8.71
CA GLY A 157 -15.19 -15.24 -7.88
C GLY A 157 -15.04 -13.78 -7.42
N VAL A 158 -13.80 -13.30 -7.30
CA VAL A 158 -13.46 -11.89 -7.02
C VAL A 158 -12.29 -11.50 -7.92
N LEU A 159 -12.33 -10.30 -8.49
CA LEU A 159 -11.26 -9.76 -9.32
C LEU A 159 -10.58 -8.59 -8.59
N THR A 160 -9.25 -8.62 -8.49
CA THR A 160 -8.42 -7.55 -7.94
C THR A 160 -7.29 -7.19 -8.89
N VAL A 161 -6.61 -6.08 -8.62
CA VAL A 161 -5.50 -5.57 -9.42
C VAL A 161 -4.22 -5.53 -8.60
N GLU A 162 -3.10 -5.79 -9.26
CA GLU A 162 -1.75 -5.62 -8.71
C GLU A 162 -1.14 -4.28 -9.11
N ILE A 163 -1.47 -3.83 -10.32
CA ILE A 163 -0.97 -2.60 -10.94
C ILE A 163 -2.14 -1.68 -11.28
N GLU A 164 -1.92 -0.36 -11.24
CA GLU A 164 -2.96 0.61 -11.62
C GLU A 164 -3.18 0.71 -13.14
N HIS A 165 -2.28 0.17 -13.97
CA HIS A 165 -2.33 0.26 -15.43
C HIS A 165 -3.15 -0.88 -16.05
N VAL A 166 -4.43 -0.95 -15.67
CA VAL A 166 -5.42 -1.91 -16.19
C VAL A 166 -6.54 -1.19 -16.94
N ASP A 167 -7.27 -1.91 -17.80
CA ASP A 167 -8.44 -1.38 -18.49
C ASP A 167 -9.64 -1.17 -17.54
N ALA A 168 -9.72 0.03 -16.97
CA ALA A 168 -10.81 0.43 -16.08
C ALA A 168 -12.19 0.41 -16.75
N VAL A 169 -12.27 0.58 -18.09
CA VAL A 169 -13.54 0.52 -18.83
C VAL A 169 -14.04 -0.92 -18.88
N THR A 170 -13.15 -1.89 -19.08
CA THR A 170 -13.51 -3.30 -19.01
C THR A 170 -13.90 -3.71 -17.59
N LEU A 171 -13.18 -3.26 -16.56
CA LEU A 171 -13.56 -3.51 -15.16
C LEU A 171 -14.96 -2.99 -14.84
N GLU A 172 -15.32 -1.79 -15.31
CA GLU A 172 -16.66 -1.22 -15.11
C GLU A 172 -17.75 -2.04 -15.81
N LYS A 173 -17.49 -2.54 -17.02
CA LYS A 173 -18.43 -3.44 -17.72
C LYS A 173 -18.61 -4.77 -16.99
N LEU A 174 -17.53 -5.33 -16.44
CA LEU A 174 -17.58 -6.56 -15.64
C LEU A 174 -18.38 -6.34 -14.35
N GLU A 175 -18.19 -5.21 -13.67
CA GLU A 175 -18.99 -4.83 -12.51
C GLU A 175 -20.49 -4.76 -12.84
N GLN A 176 -20.86 -4.15 -13.97
CA GLN A 176 -22.25 -4.08 -14.45
C GLN A 176 -22.84 -5.45 -14.77
N GLN A 177 -22.00 -6.44 -15.10
CA GLN A 177 -22.38 -7.83 -15.33
C GLN A 177 -22.46 -8.65 -14.03
N GLY A 178 -22.19 -8.04 -12.87
CA GLY A 178 -22.25 -8.69 -11.56
C GLY A 178 -20.95 -9.33 -11.11
N ILE A 179 -19.83 -9.12 -11.83
CA ILE A 179 -18.51 -9.58 -11.38
C ILE A 179 -18.04 -8.70 -10.21
N ASP A 180 -17.54 -9.34 -9.16
CA ASP A 180 -17.06 -8.64 -7.97
C ASP A 180 -15.64 -8.13 -8.15
N CYS A 181 -15.51 -6.91 -8.68
CA CYS A 181 -14.24 -6.20 -8.79
C CYS A 181 -13.93 -5.39 -7.52
N GLN A 182 -12.69 -5.52 -7.02
CA GLN A 182 -12.15 -4.84 -5.84
C GLN A 182 -10.70 -4.38 -6.09
N PRO A 183 -10.38 -3.08 -5.94
CA PRO A 183 -11.29 -1.97 -5.70
C PRO A 183 -12.20 -1.72 -6.91
N LYS A 184 -13.18 -0.83 -6.75
CA LYS A 184 -14.13 -0.52 -7.83
C LYS A 184 -13.44 0.14 -9.02
N ALA A 185 -13.95 -0.10 -10.23
CA ALA A 185 -13.45 0.49 -11.47
C ALA A 185 -13.43 2.03 -11.40
N SER A 186 -14.42 2.63 -10.72
CA SER A 186 -14.44 4.07 -10.42
C SER A 186 -13.25 4.53 -9.59
N THR A 187 -12.78 3.71 -8.64
CA THR A 187 -11.58 3.99 -7.84
C THR A 187 -10.33 3.92 -8.70
N ILE A 188 -10.19 2.87 -9.52
CA ILE A 188 -9.06 2.72 -10.46
C ILE A 188 -8.95 3.94 -11.39
N ARG A 189 -10.08 4.37 -11.97
CA ARG A 189 -10.13 5.54 -12.86
C ARG A 189 -9.69 6.84 -12.18
N ILE A 190 -10.01 7.01 -10.88
CA ILE A 190 -9.54 8.17 -10.11
C ILE A 190 -8.03 8.11 -9.88
N ILE A 191 -7.46 6.96 -9.49
CA ILE A 191 -6.03 6.87 -9.13
C ILE A 191 -5.09 6.86 -10.36
N GLN A 192 -5.60 6.47 -11.52
CA GLN A 192 -4.89 6.51 -12.81
C GLN A 192 -4.64 7.94 -13.30
N ASP A 193 -5.53 8.87 -12.97
CA ASP A 193 -5.42 10.28 -13.34
C ASP A 193 -5.11 11.11 -12.09
N LYS A 194 -3.84 11.49 -11.95
CA LYS A 194 -3.40 12.23 -10.77
C LYS A 194 -4.27 13.47 -10.58
N TYR A 195 -4.62 14.24 -11.64
CA TYR A 195 -5.51 15.41 -11.53
C TYR A 195 -6.83 15.11 -10.87
N LEU A 196 -7.51 14.08 -11.35
CA LEU A 196 -8.75 13.63 -10.72
C LEU A 196 -8.53 13.17 -9.28
N GLN A 197 -7.41 12.55 -8.96
CA GLN A 197 -7.05 12.18 -7.59
C GLN A 197 -6.95 13.39 -6.66
N LYS A 198 -6.30 14.50 -7.06
CA LYS A 198 -6.27 15.72 -6.22
C LYS A 198 -7.63 16.38 -6.12
N VAL A 199 -8.40 16.44 -7.21
CA VAL A 199 -9.76 16.97 -7.18
C VAL A 199 -10.61 16.19 -6.18
N HIS A 200 -10.52 14.85 -6.23
CA HIS A 200 -11.21 13.97 -5.29
C HIS A 200 -10.80 14.25 -3.83
N PHE A 201 -9.49 14.33 -3.54
CA PHE A 201 -9.00 14.63 -2.20
C PHE A 201 -9.40 16.02 -1.70
N SER A 202 -9.36 17.04 -2.57
CA SER A 202 -9.79 18.40 -2.24
C SER A 202 -11.28 18.46 -1.87
N GLN A 203 -12.14 17.78 -2.62
CA GLN A 203 -13.57 17.66 -2.34
C GLN A 203 -13.87 17.00 -0.98
N HIS A 204 -12.96 16.17 -0.48
CA HIS A 204 -13.06 15.49 0.82
C HIS A 204 -12.27 16.20 1.94
N GLY A 205 -11.79 17.43 1.71
CA GLY A 205 -11.11 18.23 2.72
C GLY A 205 -9.73 17.70 3.12
N ILE A 206 -9.11 16.85 2.31
CA ILE A 206 -7.73 16.41 2.55
C ILE A 206 -6.79 17.57 2.22
N PRO A 207 -5.89 17.97 3.14
CA PRO A 207 -4.93 19.04 2.86
C PRO A 207 -4.02 18.69 1.68
N LEU A 208 -3.96 19.58 0.69
CA LEU A 208 -3.13 19.44 -0.50
C LEU A 208 -2.38 20.74 -0.75
N PRO A 209 -1.16 20.68 -1.34
CA PRO A 209 -0.58 21.84 -1.98
C PRO A 209 -1.48 22.31 -3.13
N ASP A 210 -1.56 23.63 -3.32
CA ASP A 210 -2.30 24.23 -4.42
C ASP A 210 -1.92 23.57 -5.76
N PHE A 211 -2.92 23.44 -6.63
CA PHE A 211 -2.76 22.74 -7.89
C PHE A 211 -3.67 23.32 -8.97
N MET A 212 -3.19 23.21 -10.20
CA MET A 212 -3.90 23.61 -11.40
C MET A 212 -3.63 22.60 -12.51
N GLU A 213 -4.63 22.40 -13.36
CA GLU A 213 -4.51 21.65 -14.60
C GLU A 213 -3.73 22.45 -15.65
N ILE A 214 -2.75 21.81 -16.30
CA ILE A 214 -1.92 22.43 -17.33
C ILE A 214 -2.07 21.62 -18.63
N ASP A 215 -2.78 22.18 -19.61
CA ASP A 215 -3.08 21.53 -20.88
C ASP A 215 -2.21 22.04 -22.05
N ASN A 216 -1.64 23.22 -21.89
CA ASN A 216 -0.80 23.89 -22.90
C ASN A 216 0.18 24.89 -22.25
N LEU A 217 1.06 25.47 -23.06
CA LEU A 217 2.06 26.44 -22.59
C LEU A 217 1.42 27.66 -21.90
N THR A 218 0.31 28.17 -22.42
CA THR A 218 -0.39 29.33 -21.84
C THR A 218 -0.92 29.03 -20.44
N SER A 219 -1.47 27.83 -20.20
CA SER A 219 -1.88 27.40 -18.86
C SER A 219 -0.68 27.23 -17.90
N ALA A 220 0.49 26.84 -18.42
CA ALA A 220 1.72 26.75 -17.64
C ALA A 220 2.25 28.13 -17.23
N GLU A 221 2.23 29.10 -18.13
CA GLU A 221 2.59 30.50 -17.84
C GLU A 221 1.68 31.10 -16.77
N LYS A 222 0.35 30.92 -16.91
CA LYS A 222 -0.63 31.34 -15.90
C LYS A 222 -0.38 30.70 -14.53
N ALA A 223 0.02 29.43 -14.51
CA ALA A 223 0.38 28.76 -13.26
C ALA A 223 1.64 29.40 -12.62
N GLY A 224 2.61 29.80 -13.43
CA GLY A 224 3.79 30.56 -12.97
C GLY A 224 3.42 31.91 -12.36
N GLU A 225 2.50 32.64 -13.00
CA GLU A 225 1.98 33.93 -12.49
C GLU A 225 1.18 33.77 -11.19
N LEU A 226 0.36 32.72 -11.09
CA LEU A 226 -0.51 32.50 -9.94
C LEU A 226 0.24 31.98 -8.70
N PHE A 227 1.14 31.01 -8.88
CA PHE A 227 1.78 30.31 -7.78
C PHE A 227 3.21 30.75 -7.50
N GLY A 228 3.87 31.41 -8.46
CA GLY A 228 5.28 31.75 -8.39
C GLY A 228 6.22 30.54 -8.52
N TYR A 229 7.44 30.77 -8.97
CA TYR A 229 8.44 29.71 -9.18
C TYR A 229 9.23 29.36 -7.90
N PRO A 230 9.76 28.12 -7.76
CA PRO A 230 9.74 27.02 -8.74
C PRO A 230 8.43 26.24 -8.77
N LEU A 231 8.06 25.70 -9.94
CA LEU A 231 6.88 24.86 -10.14
C LEU A 231 7.26 23.39 -10.33
N MET A 232 6.61 22.48 -9.61
CA MET A 232 6.71 21.03 -9.86
C MET A 232 5.61 20.60 -10.83
N ILE A 233 5.95 20.43 -12.10
CA ILE A 233 5.04 19.99 -13.16
C ILE A 233 5.06 18.46 -13.23
N LYS A 234 3.89 17.81 -13.23
CA LYS A 234 3.80 16.34 -13.40
C LYS A 234 2.81 15.92 -14.49
N SER A 235 3.10 14.84 -15.20
CA SER A 235 2.14 14.17 -16.06
C SER A 235 0.98 13.63 -15.22
N LYS A 236 -0.25 13.81 -15.73
CA LYS A 236 -1.44 13.29 -15.06
C LYS A 236 -1.53 11.77 -15.06
N ARG A 237 -0.97 11.12 -16.08
CA ARG A 237 -1.08 9.68 -16.29
C ARG A 237 0.30 9.09 -16.56
N LEU A 238 0.44 7.80 -16.25
CA LEU A 238 1.64 7.00 -16.52
C LEU A 238 2.94 7.53 -15.88
N ALA A 239 2.81 8.39 -14.87
CA ALA A 239 3.95 8.90 -14.09
C ALA A 239 4.25 7.94 -12.93
N TYR A 240 5.48 7.44 -12.87
CA TYR A 240 6.00 6.55 -11.82
C TYR A 240 7.50 6.78 -11.64
N ASP A 241 8.04 6.53 -10.44
CA ASP A 241 9.48 6.64 -10.14
C ASP A 241 10.16 7.92 -10.66
N GLY A 242 9.50 9.06 -10.50
CA GLY A 242 9.99 10.36 -10.97
C GLY A 242 9.81 10.62 -12.47
N ARG A 243 9.46 9.61 -13.28
CA ARG A 243 9.10 9.81 -14.70
C ARG A 243 7.84 10.66 -14.80
N GLY A 244 7.86 11.56 -15.77
CA GLY A 244 6.78 12.51 -15.97
C GLY A 244 6.76 13.67 -14.97
N ASN A 245 7.78 13.81 -14.11
CA ASN A 245 7.96 14.99 -13.26
C ASN A 245 9.03 15.93 -13.85
N ALA A 246 8.78 17.22 -13.77
CA ALA A 246 9.69 18.29 -14.17
C ALA A 246 9.58 19.45 -13.18
N VAL A 247 10.65 20.21 -13.00
CA VAL A 247 10.62 21.43 -12.19
C VAL A 247 10.95 22.60 -13.08
N ALA A 248 10.14 23.64 -13.03
CA ALA A 248 10.42 24.91 -13.68
C ALA A 248 10.91 25.90 -12.64
N HIS A 249 12.15 26.41 -12.75
CA HIS A 249 12.68 27.46 -11.87
C HIS A 249 12.35 28.87 -12.37
N GLY A 250 11.93 28.97 -13.62
CA GLY A 250 11.47 30.19 -14.26
C GLY A 250 10.78 29.83 -15.57
N LYS A 251 10.38 30.85 -16.32
CA LYS A 251 9.72 30.67 -17.62
C LYS A 251 10.60 29.93 -18.65
N GLU A 252 11.92 30.05 -18.52
CA GLU A 252 12.91 29.59 -19.50
C GLU A 252 13.49 28.18 -19.23
N GLU A 253 13.31 27.62 -18.02
CA GLU A 253 14.01 26.41 -17.56
C GLU A 253 13.07 25.23 -17.32
N LEU A 254 13.44 24.07 -17.88
CA LEU A 254 12.95 22.73 -17.56
C LEU A 254 14.15 21.77 -17.74
N PRO A 255 14.54 20.82 -16.85
CA PRO A 255 14.17 20.58 -15.44
C PRO A 255 15.31 20.12 -14.46
N SER A 256 15.09 20.17 -13.12
CA SER A 256 15.66 19.24 -12.09
C SER A 256 14.88 19.27 -10.74
N VAL A 257 14.89 18.18 -9.95
CA VAL A 257 13.91 17.80 -8.87
C VAL A 257 13.82 18.72 -7.62
N VAL A 258 12.60 18.87 -7.04
CA VAL A 258 12.30 19.60 -5.78
C VAL A 258 12.61 18.76 -4.54
N ASN A 259 13.05 19.42 -3.47
CA ASN A 259 13.47 18.80 -2.22
C ASN A 259 12.37 18.85 -1.13
N SER A 260 11.84 17.69 -0.73
CA SER A 260 10.92 17.52 0.39
C SER A 260 11.70 17.36 1.71
N LYS A 261 11.25 17.96 2.82
CA LYS A 261 11.93 17.81 4.14
C LYS A 261 11.87 16.39 4.69
N LYS A 262 10.70 15.75 4.55
CA LYS A 262 10.40 14.35 4.89
C LYS A 262 9.21 13.92 4.07
N GLU A 263 9.16 12.65 3.69
CA GLU A 263 8.00 12.06 3.04
C GLU A 263 7.50 10.94 3.94
N LEU A 264 6.20 10.97 4.23
CA LEU A 264 5.56 10.01 5.12
C LEU A 264 4.50 9.25 4.33
N SER A 265 4.38 7.95 4.60
CA SER A 265 3.36 7.08 4.01
C SER A 265 2.65 6.28 5.10
N VAL A 266 1.39 5.96 4.84
CA VAL A 266 0.55 5.10 5.68
C VAL A 266 -0.23 4.16 4.78
N ILE A 267 -0.29 2.89 5.16
CA ILE A 267 -1.10 1.89 4.47
C ILE A 267 -2.37 1.70 5.27
N VAL A 268 -3.51 1.79 4.60
CA VAL A 268 -4.84 1.60 5.18
C VAL A 268 -5.54 0.46 4.46
N ALA A 269 -6.02 -0.53 5.20
CA ALA A 269 -6.85 -1.60 4.71
C ALA A 269 -8.30 -1.38 5.18
N ARG A 270 -9.26 -1.46 4.26
CA ARG A 270 -10.69 -1.39 4.57
C ARG A 270 -11.38 -2.64 4.05
N ALA A 271 -12.05 -3.37 4.93
CA ALA A 271 -12.80 -4.56 4.57
C ALA A 271 -14.26 -4.24 4.18
N ARG A 272 -14.98 -5.25 3.68
CA ARG A 272 -16.37 -5.12 3.19
C ARG A 272 -17.37 -4.78 4.30
N ASP A 273 -17.09 -5.21 5.52
CA ASP A 273 -17.86 -4.89 6.72
C ASP A 273 -17.60 -3.47 7.25
N ASN A 274 -16.81 -2.67 6.51
CA ASN A 274 -16.34 -1.34 6.87
C ASN A 274 -15.33 -1.29 8.02
N SER A 275 -14.81 -2.42 8.48
CA SER A 275 -13.66 -2.42 9.39
C SER A 275 -12.45 -1.81 8.69
N VAL A 276 -11.68 -1.01 9.44
CA VAL A 276 -10.51 -0.29 8.94
C VAL A 276 -9.33 -0.57 9.85
N LEU A 277 -8.21 -0.93 9.26
CA LEU A 277 -6.93 -1.09 9.93
C LEU A 277 -5.89 -0.20 9.25
N CYS A 278 -5.07 0.45 10.06
CA CYS A 278 -3.99 1.30 9.59
C CYS A 278 -2.65 0.74 10.07
N PHE A 279 -1.69 0.61 9.16
CA PHE A 279 -0.31 0.34 9.53
C PHE A 279 0.32 1.58 10.18
N PRO A 280 1.40 1.42 10.95
CA PRO A 280 2.18 2.56 11.44
C PRO A 280 2.65 3.45 10.28
N VAL A 281 2.73 4.76 10.54
CA VAL A 281 3.31 5.72 9.59
C VAL A 281 4.79 5.40 9.40
N VAL A 282 5.22 5.37 8.14
CA VAL A 282 6.61 5.15 7.75
C VAL A 282 7.19 6.40 7.09
N GLU A 283 8.45 6.69 7.36
CA GLU A 283 9.21 7.71 6.64
C GLU A 283 9.82 7.07 5.38
N THR A 284 9.44 7.59 4.21
CA THR A 284 9.97 7.14 2.91
C THR A 284 11.12 8.04 2.50
N ILE A 285 12.29 7.45 2.23
CA ILE A 285 13.49 8.19 1.83
C ILE A 285 13.81 7.84 0.38
N HIS A 286 13.58 8.78 -0.53
CA HIS A 286 13.99 8.69 -1.94
C HIS A 286 15.42 9.20 -2.08
N LYS A 287 16.29 8.45 -2.77
CA LYS A 287 17.69 8.79 -3.03
C LYS A 287 17.94 8.93 -4.52
#